data_AF-A0A7X9AB97-F1
#
_entry.id   AF-A0A7X9AB97-F1
#
_cell.length_a   1.000
_cell.length_b   1.000
_cell.length_c   1.000
_cell.angle_alpha   90.00
_cell.angle_beta   90.00
_cell.angle_gamma   90.00
#
_symmetry.space_group_name_H-M   'P 1'
#
loop_
_entity.id
_entity.type
_entity.pdbx_description
1 polymer ?
#
loop_
_entity_poly.entity_id
_entity_poly.type
_entity_poly.pdbx_seq_one_letter_code
_entity_poly.pdbx_strand_id
1 'polypeptide(L)'
;MIEKMQKITLVCLSSERESAVAALQRLGVFHVVPVTEPVSEELNELARQTADLERVLNTFADLKVKPETALSEKNPSETLTKIVDMLARQKAIADRLTAVLPAIEQLEPWGEFSEETLQRLEERGWHTALCSCPDGSLPELPENAFCQVIKKVHGNILFLVVTTEPIAELNLPLVNFPQGRDLAALRHELRQLRQEQAQLQDDLETMAVQQTATLQKFAEALNDKTAFAKARDGMGLAGEELAYLSGFVPQEKLPELLQTARLEGWGVRHEEAALDDEDVPTKLRIPKRFRMAQLIFDFVGVLPGYNEVDVSVPILIFLSIFCGMLVGDAGYGLLFFGTGCVLWFQNRHAEQKKREAIMLLLLMSTCILTYGALTGTWFGLPAERLPLILRGIPWFRDDVNSNHVKLLGFFIGAFHLSMARVWAAIISGSVRSSLGNIGWALFLWGNFFTVKMLLVSGGTLPTVAKVLYVAGTVLILTCSVNWLDMGDVIYTPFNFINSLVDVLSYIRLYAVGLSSFFIADSFNSMSAMVWKSSPWMIPLALIIIFAGHALNIALACMGVLVHGIRLNTLEFSGHIGLSWS
;
A
#
# COMPACT_ATOMS: atom_id res chain seq x y z
N MET A 1 -17.49 -9.27 -18.37
CA MET A 1 -18.84 -9.48 -17.80
C MET A 1 -18.65 -10.14 -16.45
N ILE A 2 -19.45 -9.80 -15.45
CA ILE A 2 -19.40 -10.50 -14.15
C ILE A 2 -20.04 -11.88 -14.31
N GLU A 3 -19.42 -12.93 -13.76
CA GLU A 3 -20.01 -14.28 -13.76
C GLU A 3 -21.19 -14.32 -12.81
N LYS A 4 -22.33 -14.85 -13.28
CA LYS A 4 -23.51 -15.07 -12.44
C LYS A 4 -23.18 -16.10 -11.35
N MET A 5 -23.49 -15.76 -10.11
CA MET A 5 -23.39 -16.61 -8.93
C MET A 5 -24.72 -17.27 -8.59
N GLN A 6 -24.64 -18.46 -8.01
CA GLN A 6 -25.75 -19.17 -7.40
C GLN A 6 -25.46 -19.30 -5.91
N LYS A 7 -26.45 -18.98 -5.08
CA LYS A 7 -26.41 -19.21 -3.64
C LYS A 7 -26.73 -20.67 -3.39
N ILE A 8 -25.87 -21.34 -2.64
CA ILE A 8 -25.96 -22.77 -2.41
C ILE A 8 -25.97 -23.03 -0.92
N THR A 9 -26.97 -23.79 -0.47
CA THR A 9 -27.00 -24.39 0.86
C THR A 9 -26.79 -25.88 0.70
N LEU A 10 -25.65 -26.35 1.19
CA LEU A 10 -25.26 -27.75 1.19
C LEU A 10 -25.53 -28.33 2.58
N VAL A 11 -26.13 -29.51 2.62
CA VAL A 11 -26.47 -30.24 3.84
C VAL A 11 -25.76 -31.59 3.81
N CYS A 12 -25.03 -31.90 4.86
CA CYS A 12 -24.37 -33.19 5.08
C CYS A 12 -24.62 -33.69 6.51
N LEU A 13 -24.20 -34.93 6.78
CA LEU A 13 -24.26 -35.50 8.13
C LEU A 13 -23.23 -34.81 9.03
N SER A 14 -23.58 -34.61 10.31
CA SER A 14 -22.68 -34.00 11.30
C SER A 14 -21.37 -34.80 11.48
N SER A 15 -21.41 -36.12 11.28
CA SER A 15 -20.23 -37.00 11.27
C SER A 15 -19.30 -36.81 10.07
N GLU A 16 -19.78 -36.19 8.99
CA GLU A 16 -19.07 -36.04 7.70
C GLU A 16 -18.63 -34.59 7.43
N ARG A 17 -18.63 -33.73 8.46
CA ARG A 17 -18.25 -32.32 8.30
C ARG A 17 -16.85 -32.15 7.71
N GLU A 18 -15.88 -32.90 8.24
CA GLU A 18 -14.48 -32.80 7.78
C GLU A 18 -14.28 -33.33 6.36
N SER A 19 -14.89 -34.47 6.03
CA SER A 19 -14.82 -35.04 4.69
C SER A 19 -15.52 -34.14 3.67
N ALA A 20 -16.66 -33.53 4.04
CA ALA A 20 -17.38 -32.60 3.18
C ALA A 20 -16.56 -31.35 2.86
N VAL A 21 -15.97 -30.70 3.87
CA VAL A 21 -15.11 -29.53 3.65
C VAL A 21 -13.87 -29.91 2.85
N ALA A 22 -13.27 -31.08 3.09
CA ALA A 22 -12.09 -31.53 2.33
C ALA A 22 -12.42 -31.78 0.86
N ALA A 23 -13.57 -32.38 0.56
CA ALA A 23 -14.03 -32.59 -0.81
C ALA A 23 -14.38 -31.26 -1.51
N LEU A 24 -15.00 -30.30 -0.81
CA LEU A 24 -15.24 -28.95 -1.32
C LEU A 24 -13.93 -28.19 -1.58
N GLN A 25 -12.93 -28.33 -0.70
CA GLN A 25 -11.62 -27.71 -0.86
C GLN A 25 -10.88 -28.27 -2.09
N ARG A 26 -10.94 -29.59 -2.32
CA ARG A 26 -10.38 -30.22 -3.53
C ARG A 26 -11.05 -29.72 -4.81
N LEU A 27 -12.35 -29.43 -4.75
CA LEU A 27 -13.09 -28.87 -5.87
C LEU A 27 -12.68 -27.41 -6.13
N GLY A 28 -12.50 -26.60 -5.08
CA GLY A 28 -11.98 -25.23 -5.18
C GLY A 28 -12.90 -24.25 -5.92
N VAL A 29 -14.21 -24.50 -5.91
CA VAL A 29 -15.21 -23.69 -6.64
C VAL A 29 -16.23 -22.98 -5.73
N PHE A 30 -16.23 -23.31 -4.45
CA PHE A 30 -17.24 -22.89 -3.48
C PHE A 30 -16.68 -21.81 -2.55
N HIS A 31 -17.28 -20.62 -2.60
CA HIS A 31 -16.98 -19.56 -1.64
C HIS A 31 -17.87 -19.74 -0.41
N VAL A 32 -17.25 -20.04 0.74
CA VAL A 32 -17.97 -20.36 1.98
C VAL A 32 -18.37 -19.09 2.69
N VAL A 33 -19.66 -18.98 3.04
CA VAL A 33 -20.17 -17.95 3.96
C VAL A 33 -20.44 -18.64 5.31
N PRO A 34 -19.72 -18.24 6.38
CA PRO A 34 -19.94 -18.83 7.70
C PRO A 34 -21.36 -18.52 8.16
N VAL A 35 -22.11 -19.56 8.55
CA VAL A 35 -23.48 -19.44 9.06
C VAL A 35 -23.46 -19.09 10.55
N THR A 36 -22.44 -19.57 11.26
CA THR A 36 -22.17 -19.28 12.66
C THR A 36 -20.77 -18.69 12.79
N GLU A 37 -20.54 -17.89 13.84
CA GLU A 37 -19.20 -17.40 14.14
C GLU A 37 -18.28 -18.59 14.45
N PRO A 38 -17.22 -18.82 13.67
CA PRO A 38 -16.36 -19.98 13.84
C PRO A 38 -15.45 -19.75 15.06
N VAL A 39 -15.80 -20.36 16.19
CA VAL A 39 -15.02 -20.30 17.43
C VAL A 39 -14.58 -21.70 17.83
N SER A 40 -13.28 -21.95 17.81
CA SER A 40 -12.68 -23.20 18.30
C SER A 40 -11.29 -22.95 18.91
N GLU A 41 -10.85 -23.83 19.81
CA GLU A 41 -9.49 -23.79 20.36
C GLU A 41 -8.43 -23.91 19.25
N GLU A 42 -8.68 -24.77 18.26
CA GLU A 42 -7.82 -24.93 17.08
C GLU A 42 -7.70 -23.62 16.27
N LEU A 43 -8.81 -22.89 16.05
CA LEU A 43 -8.77 -21.61 15.35
C LEU A 43 -7.99 -20.54 16.13
N ASN A 44 -8.09 -20.54 17.46
CA ASN A 44 -7.30 -19.64 18.30
C ASN A 44 -5.80 -19.98 18.25
N GLU A 45 -5.43 -21.25 18.22
CA GLU A 45 -4.04 -21.69 18.04
C GLU A 45 -3.50 -21.31 16.66
N LEU A 46 -4.27 -21.55 15.60
CA LEU A 46 -3.90 -21.16 14.23
C LEU A 46 -3.75 -19.64 14.11
N ALA A 47 -4.67 -18.86 14.70
CA ALA A 47 -4.59 -17.40 14.70
C ALA A 47 -3.32 -16.88 15.43
N ARG A 48 -2.92 -17.53 16.53
CA ARG A 48 -1.65 -17.22 17.22
C ARG A 48 -0.45 -17.53 16.33
N GLN A 49 -0.42 -18.71 15.69
CA GLN A 49 0.66 -19.10 14.79
C GLN A 49 0.78 -18.16 13.59
N THR A 50 -0.34 -17.72 13.01
CA THR A 50 -0.33 -16.74 11.91
C THR A 50 0.21 -15.38 12.36
N ALA A 51 -0.20 -14.90 13.53
CA ALA A 51 0.28 -13.62 14.06
C ALA A 51 1.79 -13.66 14.39
N ASP A 52 2.27 -14.75 14.98
CA ASP A 52 3.69 -14.96 15.25
C ASP A 52 4.50 -15.02 13.95
N LEU A 53 3.98 -15.71 12.93
CA LEU A 53 4.62 -15.81 11.63
C LEU A 53 4.70 -14.47 10.91
N GLU A 54 3.63 -13.68 10.90
CA GLU A 54 3.62 -12.33 10.33
C GLU A 54 4.65 -11.43 11.02
N ARG A 55 4.72 -11.49 12.36
CA ARG A 55 5.73 -10.75 13.13
C ARG A 55 7.16 -11.13 12.74
N VAL A 56 7.42 -12.43 12.57
CA VAL A 56 8.74 -12.93 12.14
C VAL A 56 9.07 -12.48 10.72
N LEU A 57 8.15 -12.64 9.77
CA LEU A 57 8.36 -12.24 8.37
C LEU A 57 8.61 -10.73 8.25
N ASN A 58 7.89 -9.90 9.00
CA ASN A 58 8.11 -8.46 9.03
C ASN A 58 9.50 -8.13 9.58
N THR A 59 9.93 -8.80 10.65
CA THR A 59 11.28 -8.61 11.22
C THR A 59 12.37 -9.03 10.22
N PHE A 60 12.16 -10.11 9.47
CA PHE A 60 13.10 -10.54 8.42
C PHE A 60 13.13 -9.57 7.23
N ALA A 61 12.00 -8.96 6.87
CA ALA A 61 11.95 -7.93 5.85
C ALA A 61 12.76 -6.68 6.25
N ASP A 62 12.72 -6.29 7.52
CA ASP A 62 13.49 -5.16 8.06
C ASP A 62 15.01 -5.40 8.03
N LEU A 63 15.45 -6.65 8.18
CA LEU A 63 16.87 -7.04 8.08
C LEU A 63 17.42 -6.94 6.65
N LYS A 64 16.57 -6.75 5.62
CA LYS A 64 16.94 -6.58 4.19
C LYS A 64 17.89 -7.66 3.64
N VAL A 65 17.84 -8.86 4.19
CA VAL A 65 18.69 -9.97 3.76
C VAL A 65 18.08 -10.68 2.54
N LYS A 66 18.91 -11.07 1.57
CA LYS A 66 18.44 -11.85 0.42
C LYS A 66 18.16 -13.30 0.85
N PRO A 67 16.93 -13.81 0.70
CA PRO A 67 16.60 -15.17 1.08
C PRO A 67 17.25 -16.17 0.11
N GLU A 68 17.67 -17.30 0.65
CA GLU A 68 18.05 -18.46 -0.14
C GLU A 68 16.79 -19.17 -0.66
N THR A 69 16.80 -19.58 -1.92
CA THR A 69 15.64 -20.23 -2.58
C THR A 69 15.49 -21.70 -2.19
N ALA A 70 16.46 -22.29 -1.50
CA ALA A 70 16.41 -23.67 -1.05
C ALA A 70 15.44 -23.81 0.13
N LEU A 71 14.57 -24.83 0.06
CA LEU A 71 13.68 -25.16 1.17
C LEU A 71 14.45 -25.94 2.22
N SER A 72 14.33 -25.55 3.48
CA SER A 72 14.90 -26.30 4.58
C SER A 72 13.99 -27.49 4.93
N GLU A 73 14.59 -28.66 5.23
CA GLU A 73 13.85 -29.88 5.61
C GLU A 73 13.33 -29.86 7.07
N LYS A 74 13.63 -28.82 7.85
CA LYS A 74 13.23 -28.73 9.27
C LYS A 74 11.75 -28.42 9.41
N ASN A 75 11.13 -28.94 10.49
CA ASN A 75 9.75 -28.65 10.86
C ASN A 75 9.53 -27.12 10.96
N PRO A 76 8.63 -26.54 10.15
CA PRO A 76 8.41 -25.10 10.12
C PRO A 76 7.86 -24.52 11.44
N SER A 77 7.01 -25.29 12.14
CA SER A 77 6.42 -24.88 13.43
C SER A 77 7.47 -24.74 14.53
N GLU A 78 8.35 -25.73 14.69
CA GLU A 78 9.45 -25.66 15.66
C GLU A 78 10.43 -24.53 15.35
N THR A 79 10.65 -24.27 14.06
CA THR A 79 11.51 -23.18 13.60
C THR A 79 10.88 -21.83 13.94
N LEU A 80 9.56 -21.68 13.75
CA LEU A 80 8.82 -20.49 14.13
C LEU A 80 8.93 -20.22 15.64
N THR A 81 8.68 -21.23 16.49
CA THR A 81 8.79 -21.08 17.95
C THR A 81 10.20 -20.65 18.38
N LYS A 82 11.24 -21.25 17.80
CA LYS A 82 12.64 -20.86 18.07
C LYS A 82 12.90 -19.40 17.72
N ILE A 83 12.40 -18.91 16.59
CA ILE A 83 12.61 -17.52 16.17
C ILE A 83 11.82 -16.58 17.10
N VAL A 84 10.60 -16.92 17.48
CA VAL A 84 9.81 -16.14 18.45
C VAL A 84 10.53 -16.03 19.79
N ASP A 85 11.12 -17.12 20.28
CA ASP A 85 11.93 -17.13 21.51
C ASP A 85 13.18 -16.23 21.37
N MET A 86 13.87 -16.27 20.22
CA MET A 86 15.00 -15.39 19.95
C MET A 86 14.60 -13.91 19.93
N LEU A 87 13.47 -13.57 19.32
CA LEU A 87 12.94 -12.20 19.32
C LEU A 87 12.54 -11.74 20.73
N ALA A 88 11.99 -12.64 21.55
CA ALA A 88 11.69 -12.36 22.95
C ALA A 88 12.98 -12.09 23.76
N ARG A 89 14.04 -12.89 23.54
CA ARG A 89 15.36 -12.67 24.16
C ARG A 89 15.99 -11.35 23.72
N GLN A 90 15.94 -11.04 22.42
CA GLN A 90 16.44 -9.77 21.89
C GLN A 90 15.76 -8.58 22.57
N LYS A 91 14.43 -8.64 22.76
CA LYS A 91 13.68 -7.61 23.48
C LYS A 91 14.11 -7.52 24.95
N ALA A 92 14.24 -8.65 25.64
CA ALA A 92 14.68 -8.66 27.04
C ALA A 92 16.09 -8.04 27.21
N ILE A 93 17.01 -8.32 26.28
CA ILE A 93 18.35 -7.71 26.27
C ILE A 93 18.26 -6.20 26.02
N ALA A 94 17.43 -5.76 25.07
CA ALA A 94 17.22 -4.33 24.80
C ALA A 94 16.63 -3.60 26.03
N ASP A 95 15.64 -4.19 26.69
CA ASP A 95 15.04 -3.66 27.93
C ASP A 95 16.10 -3.60 29.05
N ARG A 96 17.00 -4.59 29.14
CA ARG A 96 18.10 -4.57 30.11
C ARG A 96 19.15 -3.50 29.77
N LEU A 97 19.51 -3.33 28.50
CA LEU A 97 20.44 -2.30 28.05
C LEU A 97 19.93 -0.89 28.32
N THR A 98 18.64 -0.62 28.07
CA THR A 98 18.02 0.68 28.38
C THR A 98 17.99 0.98 29.88
N ALA A 99 18.04 -0.04 30.73
CA ALA A 99 18.12 0.12 32.18
C ALA A 99 19.57 0.27 32.70
N VAL A 100 20.54 -0.43 32.08
CA VAL A 100 21.95 -0.43 32.49
C VAL A 100 22.71 0.80 31.98
N LEU A 101 22.42 1.28 30.75
CA LEU A 101 23.13 2.44 30.17
C LEU A 101 23.01 3.71 31.03
N PRO A 102 21.80 4.15 31.45
CA PRO A 102 21.67 5.33 32.31
C PRO A 102 22.31 5.12 33.69
N ALA A 103 22.31 3.89 34.22
CA ALA A 103 22.96 3.59 35.48
C ALA A 103 24.49 3.75 35.40
N ILE A 104 25.10 3.35 34.28
CA ILE A 104 26.53 3.57 34.02
C ILE A 104 26.81 5.06 33.88
N GLU A 105 26.01 5.82 33.12
CA GLU A 105 26.18 7.28 32.98
C GLU A 105 26.05 8.02 34.31
N GLN A 106 25.16 7.57 35.19
CA GLN A 106 25.02 8.13 36.55
C GLN A 106 26.21 7.81 37.44
N LEU A 107 26.83 6.64 37.30
CA LEU A 107 27.98 6.19 38.11
C LEU A 107 29.34 6.66 37.55
N GLU A 108 29.46 6.93 36.25
CA GLU A 108 30.71 7.31 35.58
C GLU A 108 31.43 8.53 36.21
N PRO A 109 30.74 9.58 36.67
CA PRO A 109 31.39 10.70 37.36
C PRO A 109 32.03 10.33 38.71
N TRP A 110 31.54 9.27 39.37
CA TRP A 110 31.99 8.83 40.69
C TRP A 110 33.24 7.95 40.64
N GLY A 111 33.56 7.42 39.46
CA GLY A 111 34.71 6.53 39.26
C GLY A 111 34.43 5.08 39.67
N GLU A 112 35.47 4.25 39.58
CA GLU A 112 35.40 2.84 39.95
C GLU A 112 35.60 2.68 41.46
N PHE A 113 34.53 2.31 42.18
CA PHE A 113 34.59 1.92 43.59
C PHE A 113 33.76 0.65 43.81
N SER A 114 34.21 -0.25 44.67
CA SER A 114 33.48 -1.46 45.01
C SER A 114 32.61 -1.27 46.24
N GLU A 115 31.41 -1.85 46.21
CA GLU A 115 30.46 -1.81 47.33
C GLU A 115 31.03 -2.47 48.59
N GLU A 116 31.85 -3.51 48.44
CA GLU A 116 32.60 -4.15 49.52
C GLU A 116 33.59 -3.21 50.23
N THR A 117 34.11 -2.19 49.53
CA THR A 117 35.01 -1.21 50.14
C THR A 117 34.22 -0.22 50.99
N LEU A 118 33.03 0.17 50.52
CA LEU A 118 32.12 1.04 51.29
C LEU A 118 31.61 0.32 52.54
N GLN A 119 31.22 -0.95 52.44
CA GLN A 119 30.80 -1.76 53.59
C GLN A 119 31.94 -1.94 54.61
N ARG A 120 33.18 -2.20 54.15
CA ARG A 120 34.36 -2.26 55.04
C ARG A 120 34.68 -0.95 55.75
N LEU A 121 34.31 0.19 55.16
CA LEU A 121 34.44 1.50 55.80
C LEU A 121 33.35 1.71 56.85
N GLU A 122 32.11 1.32 56.55
CA GLU A 122 31.00 1.34 57.51
C GLU A 122 31.27 0.44 58.72
N GLU A 123 31.80 -0.77 58.51
CA GLU A 123 32.20 -1.71 59.58
C GLU A 123 33.29 -1.15 60.50
N ARG A 124 34.10 -0.20 60.00
CA ARG A 124 35.14 0.51 60.77
C ARG A 124 34.65 1.80 61.41
N GLY A 125 33.35 2.10 61.34
CA GLY A 125 32.71 3.28 61.93
C GLY A 125 32.75 4.53 61.05
N TRP A 126 33.04 4.41 59.76
CA TRP A 126 33.02 5.53 58.80
C TRP A 126 31.84 5.37 57.85
N HIS A 127 30.82 6.20 58.01
CA HIS A 127 29.64 6.20 57.15
C HIS A 127 29.86 7.13 55.94
N THR A 128 29.62 6.61 54.73
CA THR A 128 29.82 7.35 53.47
C THR A 128 28.50 7.64 52.75
N ALA A 129 28.23 8.89 52.40
CA ALA A 129 27.06 9.31 51.62
C ALA A 129 27.47 9.93 50.27
N LEU A 130 26.85 9.46 49.19
CA LEU A 130 27.01 10.01 47.83
C LEU A 130 25.90 11.03 47.56
N CYS A 131 26.27 12.31 47.49
CA CYS A 131 25.31 13.42 47.40
C CYS A 131 25.50 14.27 46.14
N SER A 132 24.39 14.79 45.61
CA SER A 132 24.37 15.70 44.47
C SER A 132 23.63 16.98 44.84
N CYS A 133 24.20 18.15 44.53
CA CYS A 133 23.54 19.44 44.76
C CYS A 133 23.70 20.36 43.53
N PRO A 134 22.68 21.14 43.13
CA PRO A 134 22.82 22.19 42.13
C PRO A 134 23.85 23.25 42.53
N ASP A 135 24.62 23.76 41.57
CA ASP A 135 25.68 24.77 41.76
C ASP A 135 25.11 25.99 42.51
N GLY A 136 25.47 26.14 43.79
CA GLY A 136 25.05 27.30 44.58
C GLY A 136 25.04 27.12 46.10
N SER A 137 24.91 25.90 46.64
CA SER A 137 24.87 25.71 48.10
C SER A 137 25.40 24.34 48.53
N LEU A 138 26.65 24.27 48.99
CA LEU A 138 27.10 23.11 49.77
C LEU A 138 26.35 23.14 51.12
N PRO A 139 25.72 22.03 51.56
CA PRO A 139 25.06 21.99 52.86
C PRO A 139 26.07 22.21 53.99
N GLU A 140 25.65 22.86 55.08
CA GLU A 140 26.45 23.00 56.30
C GLU A 140 26.70 21.60 56.88
N LEU A 141 27.98 21.22 56.96
CA LEU A 141 28.42 19.91 57.43
C LEU A 141 29.03 20.06 58.84
N PRO A 142 28.78 19.12 59.77
CA PRO A 142 29.35 19.16 61.12
C PRO A 142 30.89 19.04 61.11
N GLU A 143 31.57 19.51 62.16
CA GLU A 143 33.04 19.56 62.25
C GLU A 143 33.75 18.20 62.08
N ASN A 144 33.01 17.09 62.24
CA ASN A 144 33.49 15.71 62.07
C ASN A 144 33.15 15.08 60.70
N ALA A 145 32.61 15.85 59.75
CA ALA A 145 32.27 15.37 58.41
C ALA A 145 33.25 15.89 57.36
N PHE A 146 33.90 14.97 56.66
CA PHE A 146 34.80 15.30 55.55
C PHE A 146 34.01 15.32 54.24
N CYS A 147 34.06 16.44 53.50
CA CYS A 147 33.41 16.58 52.20
C CYS A 147 34.44 16.72 51.10
N GLN A 148 34.41 15.79 50.14
CA GLN A 148 35.27 15.83 48.96
C GLN A 148 34.42 15.98 47.70
N VAL A 149 34.64 17.07 46.97
CA VAL A 149 34.04 17.29 45.64
C VAL A 149 34.73 16.37 44.65
N ILE A 150 33.98 15.48 44.01
CA ILE A 150 34.51 14.51 43.05
C ILE A 150 34.54 15.14 41.65
N LYS A 151 33.40 15.66 41.18
CA LYS A 151 33.28 16.23 39.84
C LYS A 151 32.10 17.19 39.73
N LYS A 152 32.24 18.21 38.89
CA LYS A 152 31.13 19.09 38.48
C LYS A 152 30.60 18.61 37.13
N VAL A 153 29.31 18.29 37.04
CA VAL A 153 28.68 17.78 35.83
C VAL A 153 27.36 18.52 35.60
N HIS A 154 27.19 19.17 34.45
CA HIS A 154 25.96 19.85 34.01
C HIS A 154 25.30 20.77 35.05
N GLY A 155 26.09 21.53 35.82
CA GLY A 155 25.57 22.46 36.83
C GLY A 155 25.21 21.81 38.19
N ASN A 156 25.52 20.53 38.39
CA ASN A 156 25.48 19.85 39.69
C ASN A 156 26.90 19.54 40.19
N ILE A 157 27.13 19.74 41.49
CA ILE A 157 28.34 19.33 42.20
C ILE A 157 28.06 17.96 42.83
N LEU A 158 28.85 16.96 42.44
CA LEU A 158 28.85 15.63 43.05
C LEU A 158 29.91 15.62 44.14
N PHE A 159 29.50 15.34 45.38
CA PHE A 159 30.40 15.30 46.53
C PHE A 159 30.15 14.06 47.39
N LEU A 160 31.25 13.55 47.94
CA LEU A 160 31.27 12.47 48.90
C LEU A 160 31.34 13.08 50.30
N VAL A 161 30.40 12.69 51.17
CA VAL A 161 30.44 13.01 52.60
C VAL A 161 30.88 11.76 53.36
N VAL A 162 31.91 11.88 54.18
CA VAL A 162 32.35 10.84 55.11
C VAL A 162 32.13 11.36 56.52
N THR A 163 31.32 10.66 57.31
CA THR A 163 30.99 11.04 58.70
C THR A 163 31.17 9.86 59.64
N THR A 164 31.50 10.13 60.90
CA THR A 164 31.56 9.14 61.99
C THR A 164 30.20 8.91 62.65
N GLU A 165 29.18 9.72 62.30
CA GLU A 165 27.81 9.62 62.79
C GLU A 165 26.87 9.00 61.74
N PRO A 166 25.77 8.33 62.14
CA PRO A 166 24.87 7.69 61.19
C PRO A 166 24.21 8.72 60.27
N ILE A 167 24.36 8.49 58.95
CA ILE A 167 23.89 9.37 57.85
C ILE A 167 22.37 9.66 57.93
N ALA A 168 21.59 8.81 58.60
CA ALA A 168 20.14 8.95 58.75
C ALA A 168 19.71 10.23 59.49
N GLU A 169 20.58 10.84 60.29
CA GLU A 169 20.29 12.09 61.02
C GLU A 169 20.62 13.36 60.21
N LEU A 170 21.33 13.24 59.08
CA LEU A 170 21.65 14.35 58.19
C LEU A 170 20.69 14.36 56.99
N ASN A 171 19.92 15.45 56.81
CA ASN A 171 19.07 15.70 55.64
C ASN A 171 19.92 15.96 54.37
N LEU A 172 20.55 14.90 53.84
CA LEU A 172 21.43 14.97 52.67
C LEU A 172 20.70 14.58 51.38
N PRO A 173 20.98 15.26 50.24
CA PRO A 173 20.43 14.90 48.94
C PRO A 173 21.14 13.66 48.38
N LEU A 174 20.73 12.48 48.85
CA LEU A 174 21.28 11.18 48.46
C LEU A 174 20.92 10.84 47.00
N VAL A 175 21.92 10.41 46.23
CA VAL A 175 21.68 9.85 44.89
C VAL A 175 21.25 8.39 45.02
N ASN A 176 20.10 8.05 44.45
CA ASN A 176 19.58 6.68 44.48
C ASN A 176 20.12 5.87 43.29
N PHE A 177 20.66 4.69 43.56
CA PHE A 177 21.24 3.79 42.56
C PHE A 177 20.42 2.49 42.52
N PRO A 178 19.37 2.40 41.69
CA PRO A 178 18.45 1.26 41.68
C PRO A 178 19.06 -0.04 41.13
N GLN A 179 20.19 0.03 40.43
CA GLN A 179 20.86 -1.11 39.76
C GLN A 179 22.13 -1.58 40.50
N GLY A 180 22.35 -1.11 41.73
CA GLY A 180 23.60 -1.32 42.48
C GLY A 180 24.63 -0.21 42.21
N ARG A 181 25.70 -0.19 43.01
CA ARG A 181 26.73 0.88 43.00
C ARG A 181 28.04 0.45 42.32
N ASP A 182 28.16 -0.80 41.89
CA ASP A 182 29.38 -1.32 41.28
C ASP A 182 29.42 -1.06 39.76
N LEU A 183 30.23 -0.06 39.39
CA LEU A 183 30.45 0.33 38.01
C LEU A 183 31.16 -0.76 37.19
N ALA A 184 32.08 -1.54 37.80
CA ALA A 184 32.82 -2.58 37.10
C ALA A 184 31.90 -3.76 36.74
N ALA A 185 31.01 -4.14 37.66
CA ALA A 185 29.98 -5.16 37.42
C ALA A 185 29.02 -4.73 36.29
N LEU A 186 28.51 -3.49 36.33
CA LEU A 186 27.61 -2.98 35.28
C LEU A 186 28.30 -2.86 33.91
N ARG A 187 29.59 -2.45 33.86
CA ARG A 187 30.37 -2.47 32.61
C ARG A 187 30.64 -3.88 32.10
N HIS A 188 30.78 -4.85 32.98
CA HIS A 188 30.91 -6.26 32.59
C HIS A 188 29.59 -6.78 32.01
N GLU A 189 28.46 -6.51 32.70
CA GLU A 189 27.13 -6.84 32.23
C GLU A 189 26.82 -6.19 30.86
N LEU A 190 27.13 -4.90 30.68
CA LEU A 190 26.98 -4.21 29.41
C LEU A 190 27.76 -4.90 28.28
N ARG A 191 28.99 -5.36 28.55
CA ARG A 191 29.80 -6.09 27.56
C ARG A 191 29.18 -7.44 27.21
N GLN A 192 28.70 -8.18 28.20
CA GLN A 192 28.02 -9.46 27.98
C GLN A 192 26.73 -9.28 27.18
N LEU A 193 25.88 -8.33 27.57
CA LEU A 193 24.62 -8.04 26.86
C LEU A 193 24.86 -7.60 25.41
N ARG A 194 25.88 -6.77 25.16
CA ARG A 194 26.25 -6.38 23.78
C ARG A 194 26.77 -7.54 22.96
N GLN A 195 27.56 -8.44 23.57
CA GLN A 195 28.05 -9.63 22.90
C GLN A 195 26.91 -10.59 22.56
N GLU A 196 26.01 -10.83 23.51
CA GLU A 196 24.82 -11.67 23.31
C GLU A 196 23.87 -11.07 22.26
N GLN A 197 23.68 -9.75 22.28
CA GLN A 197 22.91 -9.04 21.25
C GLN A 197 23.50 -9.23 19.85
N ALA A 198 24.84 -9.11 19.70
CA ALA A 198 25.51 -9.31 18.43
C ALA A 198 25.37 -10.76 17.93
N GLN A 199 25.56 -11.74 18.82
CA GLN A 199 25.40 -13.17 18.48
C GLN A 199 23.96 -13.48 18.04
N LEU A 200 22.96 -13.00 18.80
CA LEU A 200 21.55 -13.20 18.43
C LEU A 200 21.20 -12.52 17.11
N GLN A 201 21.80 -11.37 16.82
CA GLN A 201 21.58 -10.69 15.55
C GLN A 201 22.17 -11.49 14.37
N ASP A 202 23.40 -11.98 14.50
CA ASP A 202 24.04 -12.83 13.48
C ASP A 202 23.25 -14.13 13.25
N ASP A 203 22.76 -14.76 14.33
CA ASP A 203 21.92 -15.96 14.25
C ASP A 203 20.58 -15.67 13.55
N LEU A 204 19.93 -14.54 13.87
CA LEU A 204 18.68 -14.12 13.21
C LEU A 204 18.89 -13.83 11.73
N GLU A 205 19.98 -13.16 11.35
CA GLU A 205 20.32 -12.91 9.94
C GLU A 205 20.55 -14.22 9.19
N THR A 206 21.26 -15.17 9.80
CA THR A 206 21.49 -16.51 9.22
C THR A 206 20.18 -17.27 9.03
N MET A 207 19.28 -17.25 10.03
CA MET A 207 17.97 -17.87 9.92
C MET A 207 17.07 -17.15 8.90
N ALA A 208 17.16 -15.83 8.77
CA ALA A 208 16.43 -15.06 7.77
C ALA A 208 16.84 -15.47 6.34
N VAL A 209 18.13 -15.70 6.09
CA VAL A 209 18.58 -16.23 4.78
C VAL A 209 17.96 -17.60 4.50
N GLN A 210 18.08 -18.53 5.46
CA GLN A 210 17.81 -19.95 5.22
C GLN A 210 16.32 -20.33 5.29
N GLN A 211 15.52 -19.63 6.09
CA GLN A 211 14.16 -20.06 6.43
C GLN A 211 13.06 -19.19 5.85
N THR A 212 13.36 -18.03 5.28
CA THR A 212 12.31 -17.14 4.74
C THR A 212 11.44 -17.83 3.69
N ALA A 213 12.03 -18.58 2.76
CA ALA A 213 11.26 -19.31 1.74
C ALA A 213 10.39 -20.42 2.36
N THR A 214 10.90 -21.13 3.37
CA THR A 214 10.17 -22.16 4.10
C THR A 214 9.00 -21.57 4.88
N LEU A 215 9.21 -20.44 5.57
CA LEU A 215 8.18 -19.75 6.35
C LEU A 215 7.09 -19.13 5.47
N GLN A 216 7.45 -18.59 4.30
CA GLN A 216 6.45 -18.11 3.32
C GLN A 216 5.52 -19.24 2.85
N LYS A 217 6.07 -20.41 2.52
CA LYS A 217 5.24 -21.59 2.19
C LYS A 217 4.43 -22.09 3.38
N PHE A 218 5.00 -22.04 4.58
CA PHE A 218 4.27 -22.39 5.79
C PHE A 218 3.12 -21.42 6.08
N ALA A 219 3.27 -20.14 5.73
CA ALA A 219 2.19 -19.14 5.79
C ALA A 219 1.03 -19.51 4.85
N GLU A 220 1.34 -19.90 3.61
CA GLU A 220 0.33 -20.40 2.66
C GLU A 220 -0.40 -21.63 3.22
N ALA A 221 0.35 -22.60 3.74
CA ALA A 221 -0.22 -23.80 4.34
C ALA A 221 -1.06 -23.51 5.61
N LEU A 222 -0.65 -22.54 6.44
CA LEU A 222 -1.41 -22.10 7.61
C LEU A 222 -2.69 -21.38 7.21
N ASN A 223 -2.66 -20.54 6.18
CA ASN A 223 -3.84 -19.90 5.64
C ASN A 223 -4.85 -20.93 5.12
N ASP A 224 -4.37 -21.94 4.39
CA ASP A 224 -5.23 -23.04 3.91
C ASP A 224 -5.85 -23.82 5.06
N LYS A 225 -5.09 -24.14 6.11
CA LYS A 225 -5.59 -24.80 7.33
C LYS A 225 -6.60 -23.93 8.07
N THR A 226 -6.33 -22.64 8.18
CA THR A 226 -7.23 -21.68 8.86
C THR A 226 -8.53 -21.53 8.08
N ALA A 227 -8.47 -21.46 6.75
CA ALA A 227 -9.65 -21.42 5.90
C ALA A 227 -10.48 -22.71 6.02
N PHE A 228 -9.81 -23.88 6.06
CA PHE A 228 -10.46 -25.17 6.30
C PHE A 228 -11.17 -25.22 7.66
N ALA A 229 -10.47 -24.86 8.74
CA ALA A 229 -11.03 -24.84 10.10
C ALA A 229 -12.19 -23.85 10.21
N LYS A 230 -12.07 -22.65 9.62
CA LYS A 230 -13.16 -21.65 9.57
C LYS A 230 -14.38 -22.18 8.82
N ALA A 231 -14.18 -22.87 7.69
CA ALA A 231 -15.27 -23.45 6.92
C ALA A 231 -15.96 -24.60 7.67
N ARG A 232 -15.19 -25.46 8.35
CA ARG A 232 -15.73 -26.54 9.20
C ARG A 232 -16.52 -25.98 10.38
N ASP A 233 -15.92 -25.07 11.12
CA ASP A 233 -16.49 -24.55 12.38
C ASP A 233 -17.60 -23.54 12.13
N GLY A 234 -17.61 -22.88 10.96
CA GLY A 234 -18.69 -21.98 10.53
C GLY A 234 -19.93 -22.68 9.97
N MET A 235 -19.95 -24.03 9.90
CA MET A 235 -21.14 -24.80 9.51
C MET A 235 -22.25 -24.64 10.56
N GLY A 236 -23.48 -24.39 10.09
CA GLY A 236 -24.65 -24.42 10.96
C GLY A 236 -25.02 -25.86 11.32
N LEU A 237 -25.53 -26.08 12.52
CA LEU A 237 -26.06 -27.37 12.96
C LEU A 237 -27.59 -27.31 12.97
N ALA A 238 -28.22 -28.27 12.29
CA ALA A 238 -29.67 -28.45 12.27
C ALA A 238 -30.04 -29.72 13.05
N GLY A 239 -30.18 -29.58 14.37
CA GLY A 239 -30.34 -30.73 15.29
C GLY A 239 -28.99 -31.40 15.61
N GLU A 240 -29.02 -32.69 15.97
CA GLU A 240 -27.81 -33.45 16.32
C GLU A 240 -27.15 -34.15 15.10
N GLU A 241 -27.92 -34.41 14.04
CA GLU A 241 -27.49 -35.30 12.95
C GLU A 241 -27.07 -34.56 11.66
N LEU A 242 -27.54 -33.32 11.45
CA LEU A 242 -27.32 -32.59 10.20
C LEU A 242 -26.49 -31.33 10.40
N ALA A 243 -25.51 -31.14 9.52
CA ALA A 243 -24.73 -29.92 9.38
C ALA A 243 -25.00 -29.29 8.01
N TYR A 244 -25.02 -27.97 7.94
CA TYR A 244 -25.22 -27.26 6.69
C TYR A 244 -24.24 -26.11 6.51
N LEU A 245 -23.90 -25.86 5.25
CA LEU A 245 -22.96 -24.83 4.82
C LEU A 245 -23.63 -23.97 3.75
N SER A 246 -23.52 -22.66 3.90
CA SER A 246 -23.99 -21.70 2.90
C SER A 246 -22.81 -21.11 2.15
N GLY A 247 -23.02 -20.78 0.88
CA GLY A 247 -21.97 -20.17 0.08
C GLY A 247 -22.40 -19.88 -1.34
N PHE A 248 -21.45 -19.46 -2.16
CA PHE A 248 -21.68 -19.04 -3.54
C PHE A 248 -20.80 -19.82 -4.51
N VAL A 249 -21.38 -20.20 -5.65
CA VAL A 249 -20.67 -20.87 -6.75
C VAL A 249 -21.02 -20.20 -8.08
N PRO A 250 -20.05 -20.03 -8.99
CA PRO A 250 -20.34 -19.56 -10.34
C PRO A 250 -21.30 -20.52 -11.07
N GLN A 251 -22.30 -19.98 -11.76
CA GLN A 251 -23.32 -20.76 -12.48
C GLN A 251 -22.71 -21.78 -13.46
N GLU A 252 -21.59 -21.46 -14.10
CA GLU A 252 -20.88 -22.37 -15.01
C GLU A 252 -20.33 -23.62 -14.30
N LYS A 253 -19.97 -23.51 -13.01
CA LYS A 253 -19.39 -24.60 -12.21
C LYS A 253 -20.40 -25.33 -11.32
N LEU A 254 -21.66 -24.89 -11.31
CA LEU A 254 -22.74 -25.58 -10.59
C LEU A 254 -22.86 -27.08 -10.96
N PRO A 255 -22.75 -27.50 -12.24
CA PRO A 255 -22.85 -28.91 -12.60
C PRO A 255 -21.75 -29.78 -11.98
N GLU A 256 -20.53 -29.24 -11.82
CA GLU A 256 -19.41 -29.94 -11.19
C GLU A 256 -19.70 -30.20 -9.72
N LEU A 257 -20.20 -29.18 -9.00
CA LEU A 257 -20.60 -29.32 -7.60
C LEU A 257 -21.73 -30.35 -7.42
N LEU A 258 -22.76 -30.31 -8.28
CA LEU A 258 -23.88 -31.24 -8.21
C LEU A 258 -23.45 -32.69 -8.45
N GLN A 259 -22.43 -32.92 -9.28
CA GLN A 259 -21.85 -34.25 -9.48
C GLN A 259 -21.12 -34.73 -8.22
N THR A 260 -20.28 -33.89 -7.62
CA THR A 260 -19.60 -34.22 -6.36
C THR A 260 -20.59 -34.50 -5.24
N ALA A 261 -21.63 -33.67 -5.11
CA ALA A 261 -22.68 -33.87 -4.12
C ALA A 261 -23.43 -35.20 -4.29
N ARG A 262 -23.63 -35.67 -5.53
CA ARG A 262 -24.24 -36.99 -5.78
C ARG A 262 -23.34 -38.16 -5.41
N LEU A 263 -22.02 -38.01 -5.59
CA LEU A 263 -21.04 -39.04 -5.23
C LEU A 263 -20.92 -39.20 -3.71
N GLU A 264 -20.95 -38.08 -3.00
CA GLU A 264 -20.79 -38.01 -1.54
C GLU A 264 -22.14 -38.08 -0.79
N GLY A 265 -23.27 -38.07 -1.50
CA GLY A 265 -24.61 -38.22 -0.91
C GLY A 265 -25.19 -36.98 -0.23
N TRP A 266 -24.74 -35.78 -0.58
CA TRP A 266 -25.16 -34.53 0.06
C TRP A 266 -26.49 -33.99 -0.48
N GLY A 267 -27.25 -33.34 0.40
CA GLY A 267 -28.41 -32.53 0.02
C GLY A 267 -27.96 -31.15 -0.44
N VAL A 268 -28.35 -30.72 -1.65
CA VAL A 268 -27.98 -29.41 -2.18
C VAL A 268 -29.23 -28.63 -2.56
N ARG A 269 -29.39 -27.44 -1.98
CA ARG A 269 -30.35 -26.44 -2.42
C ARG A 269 -29.59 -25.33 -3.13
N HIS A 270 -30.00 -25.00 -4.36
CA HIS A 270 -29.43 -23.89 -5.11
C HIS A 270 -30.51 -22.87 -5.44
N GLU A 271 -30.20 -21.61 -5.22
CA GLU A 271 -31.05 -20.45 -5.49
C GLU A 271 -30.23 -19.44 -6.31
N GLU A 272 -30.88 -18.67 -7.18
CA GLU A 272 -30.19 -17.56 -7.85
C GLU A 272 -29.80 -16.52 -6.79
N ALA A 273 -28.54 -16.10 -6.78
CA ALA A 273 -28.08 -15.11 -5.82
C ALA A 273 -28.88 -13.81 -6.03
N ALA A 274 -29.39 -13.23 -4.95
CA ALA A 274 -30.08 -11.95 -5.03
C ALA A 274 -29.08 -10.88 -5.53
N LEU A 275 -29.54 -10.04 -6.46
CA LEU A 275 -28.67 -9.02 -7.09
C LEU A 275 -28.23 -7.94 -6.09
N ASP A 276 -28.98 -7.75 -5.01
CA ASP A 276 -28.74 -6.73 -3.99
C ASP A 276 -28.07 -7.30 -2.71
N ASP A 277 -27.65 -8.57 -2.72
CA ASP A 277 -26.98 -9.22 -1.58
C ASP A 277 -25.48 -8.84 -1.58
N GLU A 278 -25.04 -8.05 -0.59
CA GLU A 278 -23.65 -7.57 -0.47
C GLU A 278 -22.64 -8.72 -0.23
N ASP A 279 -23.10 -9.86 0.29
CA ASP A 279 -22.24 -11.01 0.56
C ASP A 279 -21.89 -11.80 -0.72
N VAL A 280 -22.46 -11.46 -1.87
CA VAL A 280 -22.22 -12.16 -3.14
C VAL A 280 -20.84 -11.80 -3.68
N PRO A 281 -19.93 -12.78 -3.86
CA PRO A 281 -18.60 -12.50 -4.38
C PRO A 281 -18.65 -12.10 -5.85
N THR A 282 -17.92 -11.04 -6.21
CA THR A 282 -17.76 -10.63 -7.60
C THR A 282 -16.62 -11.41 -8.27
N LYS A 283 -16.93 -12.10 -9.38
CA LYS A 283 -15.91 -12.71 -10.25
C LYS A 283 -15.93 -12.09 -11.64
N LEU A 284 -14.87 -11.35 -11.96
CA LEU A 284 -14.69 -10.68 -13.25
C LEU A 284 -14.25 -11.67 -14.34
N ARG A 285 -15.05 -11.81 -15.41
CA ARG A 285 -14.65 -12.56 -16.61
C ARG A 285 -14.02 -11.62 -17.63
N ILE A 286 -12.70 -11.52 -17.55
CA ILE A 286 -11.90 -10.70 -18.46
C ILE A 286 -11.34 -11.59 -19.59
N PRO A 287 -11.42 -11.18 -20.88
CA PRO A 287 -10.83 -11.93 -21.97
C PRO A 287 -9.33 -12.17 -21.76
N LYS A 288 -8.80 -13.33 -22.20
CA LYS A 288 -7.40 -13.73 -21.96
C LYS A 288 -6.36 -12.67 -22.36
N ARG A 289 -6.63 -11.85 -23.38
CA ARG A 289 -5.73 -10.76 -23.84
C ARG A 289 -5.78 -9.51 -22.95
N PHE A 290 -6.84 -9.30 -22.20
CA PHE A 290 -7.03 -8.12 -21.33
C PHE A 290 -6.95 -8.48 -19.84
N ARG A 291 -6.62 -9.72 -19.49
CA ARG A 291 -6.58 -10.19 -18.09
C ARG A 291 -5.61 -9.41 -17.21
N MET A 292 -4.61 -8.76 -17.82
CA MET A 292 -3.74 -7.79 -17.15
C MET A 292 -4.49 -6.64 -16.45
N ALA A 293 -5.73 -6.34 -16.84
CA ALA A 293 -6.58 -5.39 -16.13
C ALA A 293 -6.84 -5.80 -14.67
N GLN A 294 -6.88 -7.11 -14.38
CA GLN A 294 -7.09 -7.63 -13.03
C GLN A 294 -6.00 -7.14 -12.06
N LEU A 295 -4.76 -7.05 -12.51
CA LEU A 295 -3.66 -6.54 -11.69
C LEU A 295 -3.87 -5.08 -11.26
N ILE A 296 -4.58 -4.28 -12.05
CA ILE A 296 -4.94 -2.90 -11.68
C ILE A 296 -5.94 -2.94 -10.53
N PHE A 297 -7.00 -3.76 -10.62
CA PHE A 297 -7.98 -3.89 -9.55
C PHE A 297 -7.40 -4.49 -8.28
N ASP A 298 -6.60 -5.54 -8.40
CA ASP A 298 -5.88 -6.15 -7.27
C ASP A 298 -4.95 -5.14 -6.57
N PHE A 299 -4.35 -4.22 -7.34
CA PHE A 299 -3.48 -3.18 -6.80
C PHE A 299 -4.25 -2.04 -6.12
N VAL A 300 -5.39 -1.64 -6.68
CA VAL A 300 -6.26 -0.60 -6.09
C VAL A 300 -7.02 -1.13 -4.89
N GLY A 301 -7.28 -2.44 -4.84
CA GLY A 301 -8.04 -3.08 -3.76
C GLY A 301 -9.54 -2.80 -3.84
N VAL A 302 -10.08 -2.57 -5.05
CA VAL A 302 -11.52 -2.34 -5.27
C VAL A 302 -12.01 -3.22 -6.41
N LEU A 303 -13.15 -3.88 -6.23
CA LEU A 303 -13.84 -4.58 -7.31
C LEU A 303 -15.21 -3.93 -7.57
N PRO A 304 -15.71 -3.96 -8.82
CA PRO A 304 -17.09 -3.58 -9.07
C PRO A 304 -18.04 -4.46 -8.24
N GLY A 305 -19.14 -3.89 -7.75
CA GLY A 305 -20.21 -4.66 -7.11
C GLY A 305 -20.75 -5.76 -8.03
N TYR A 306 -21.37 -6.79 -7.45
CA TYR A 306 -21.82 -7.96 -8.21
C TYR A 306 -22.86 -7.63 -9.30
N ASN A 307 -23.76 -6.68 -9.02
CA ASN A 307 -24.76 -6.19 -9.98
C ASN A 307 -24.22 -5.11 -10.94
N GLU A 308 -22.94 -4.77 -10.81
CA GLU A 308 -22.37 -3.65 -11.55
C GLU A 308 -21.83 -4.05 -12.92
N VAL A 309 -21.58 -3.04 -13.74
CA VAL A 309 -21.06 -3.25 -15.08
C VAL A 309 -19.56 -3.53 -15.04
N ASP A 310 -19.12 -4.56 -15.75
CA ASP A 310 -17.68 -4.83 -15.89
C ASP A 310 -16.98 -3.72 -16.67
N VAL A 311 -16.25 -2.88 -15.95
CA VAL A 311 -15.47 -1.76 -16.47
C VAL A 311 -13.98 -2.06 -16.68
N SER A 312 -13.59 -3.34 -16.60
CA SER A 312 -12.18 -3.75 -16.66
C SER A 312 -11.47 -3.31 -17.93
N VAL A 313 -12.11 -3.47 -19.08
CA VAL A 313 -11.51 -3.15 -20.39
C VAL A 313 -11.41 -1.63 -20.59
N PRO A 314 -12.49 -0.82 -20.37
CA PRO A 314 -12.37 0.63 -20.36
C PRO A 314 -11.26 1.15 -19.44
N ILE A 315 -11.23 0.72 -18.19
CA ILE A 315 -10.23 1.18 -17.21
C ILE A 315 -8.82 0.88 -17.70
N LEU A 316 -8.56 -0.32 -18.23
CA LEU A 316 -7.27 -0.67 -18.79
C LEU A 316 -6.85 0.27 -19.93
N ILE A 317 -7.73 0.51 -20.90
CA ILE A 317 -7.42 1.33 -22.08
C ILE A 317 -7.16 2.79 -21.68
N PHE A 318 -8.06 3.39 -20.89
CA PHE A 318 -7.93 4.79 -20.49
C PHE A 318 -6.79 5.00 -19.50
N LEU A 319 -6.55 4.07 -18.57
CA LEU A 319 -5.36 4.13 -17.71
C LEU A 319 -4.08 4.09 -18.55
N SER A 320 -4.03 3.27 -19.61
CA SER A 320 -2.89 3.21 -20.53
C SER A 320 -2.62 4.55 -21.20
N ILE A 321 -3.69 5.19 -21.69
CA ILE A 321 -3.60 6.50 -22.35
C ILE A 321 -3.18 7.58 -21.34
N PHE A 322 -3.79 7.61 -20.15
CA PHE A 322 -3.47 8.57 -19.10
C PHE A 322 -2.02 8.40 -18.62
N CYS A 323 -1.56 7.16 -18.47
CA CYS A 323 -0.17 6.84 -18.15
C CYS A 323 0.79 7.43 -19.21
N GLY A 324 0.45 7.27 -20.49
CA GLY A 324 1.22 7.87 -21.58
C GLY A 324 1.32 9.39 -21.47
N MET A 325 0.20 10.06 -21.19
CA MET A 325 0.13 11.52 -21.06
C MET A 325 0.82 12.07 -19.80
N LEU A 326 0.68 11.37 -18.68
CA LEU A 326 1.23 11.80 -17.39
C LEU A 326 2.76 11.66 -17.35
N VAL A 327 3.30 10.58 -17.91
CA VAL A 327 4.76 10.39 -17.98
C VAL A 327 5.36 11.27 -19.06
N GLY A 328 4.76 11.28 -20.26
CA GLY A 328 5.02 12.31 -21.26
C GLY A 328 6.42 12.32 -21.87
N ASP A 329 7.24 11.28 -21.71
CA ASP A 329 8.65 11.24 -22.16
C ASP A 329 8.96 9.92 -22.88
N ALA A 330 9.39 10.03 -24.14
CA ALA A 330 9.72 8.89 -25.00
C ALA A 330 10.96 8.12 -24.52
N GLY A 331 11.90 8.80 -23.87
CA GLY A 331 13.12 8.19 -23.30
C GLY A 331 12.78 7.19 -22.21
N TYR A 332 11.92 7.58 -21.26
CA TYR A 332 11.44 6.66 -20.22
C TYR A 332 10.57 5.54 -20.81
N GLY A 333 9.71 5.87 -21.78
CA GLY A 333 8.92 4.87 -22.51
C GLY A 333 9.79 3.81 -23.18
N LEU A 334 10.90 4.21 -23.80
CA LEU A 334 11.86 3.29 -24.42
C LEU A 334 12.59 2.41 -23.39
N LEU A 335 12.99 2.98 -22.24
CA LEU A 335 13.62 2.23 -21.16
C LEU A 335 12.66 1.18 -20.58
N PHE A 336 11.40 1.55 -20.30
CA PHE A 336 10.40 0.62 -19.79
C PHE A 336 9.99 -0.43 -20.85
N PHE A 337 9.88 -0.03 -22.12
CA PHE A 337 9.60 -0.96 -23.20
C PHE A 337 10.74 -1.96 -23.43
N GLY A 338 11.99 -1.48 -23.37
CA GLY A 338 13.18 -2.31 -23.49
C GLY A 338 13.30 -3.32 -22.35
N THR A 339 13.15 -2.87 -21.11
CA THR A 339 13.13 -3.76 -19.93
C THR A 339 11.97 -4.75 -19.98
N GLY A 340 10.77 -4.31 -20.37
CA GLY A 340 9.61 -5.18 -20.59
C GLY A 340 9.87 -6.25 -21.65
N CYS A 341 10.52 -5.90 -22.77
CA CYS A 341 10.90 -6.86 -23.81
C CYS A 341 11.90 -7.89 -23.28
N VAL A 342 12.95 -7.45 -22.57
CA VAL A 342 13.95 -8.35 -21.98
C VAL A 342 13.29 -9.33 -21.00
N LEU A 343 12.44 -8.82 -20.10
CA LEU A 343 11.70 -9.64 -19.14
C LEU A 343 10.75 -10.60 -19.84
N TRP A 344 10.10 -10.19 -20.92
CA TRP A 344 9.23 -11.05 -21.72
C TRP A 344 9.98 -12.24 -22.33
N PHE A 345 11.16 -11.99 -22.90
CA PHE A 345 11.98 -13.05 -23.49
C PHE A 345 12.54 -14.01 -22.44
N GLN A 346 12.98 -13.50 -21.29
CA GLN A 346 13.53 -14.31 -20.19
C GLN A 346 12.45 -15.15 -19.48
N ASN A 347 11.25 -14.60 -19.31
CA ASN A 347 10.19 -15.19 -18.49
C ASN A 347 9.05 -15.80 -19.31
N ARG A 348 9.33 -16.29 -20.52
CA ARG A 348 8.31 -16.86 -21.42
C ARG A 348 7.57 -18.07 -20.83
N HIS A 349 8.22 -18.81 -19.93
CA HIS A 349 7.65 -19.95 -19.19
C HIS A 349 7.32 -19.63 -17.73
N ALA A 350 7.38 -18.36 -17.33
CA ALA A 350 7.07 -17.97 -15.96
C ALA A 350 5.58 -18.11 -15.65
N GLU A 351 5.30 -18.05 -14.35
CA GLU A 351 3.97 -18.07 -13.78
C GLU A 351 3.04 -17.02 -14.44
N GLN A 352 1.77 -17.39 -14.52
CA GLN A 352 0.76 -16.64 -15.26
C GLN A 352 0.61 -15.17 -14.80
N LYS A 353 0.71 -14.93 -13.48
CA LYS A 353 0.64 -13.58 -12.88
C LYS A 353 1.80 -12.69 -13.32
N LYS A 354 3.02 -13.25 -13.37
CA LYS A 354 4.22 -12.54 -13.85
C LYS A 354 4.11 -12.16 -15.32
N ARG A 355 3.55 -13.05 -16.16
CA ARG A 355 3.34 -12.77 -17.59
C ARG A 355 2.36 -11.63 -17.81
N GLU A 356 1.30 -11.57 -17.01
CA GLU A 356 0.31 -10.47 -17.07
C GLU A 356 0.90 -9.14 -16.63
N ALA A 357 1.76 -9.14 -15.61
CA ALA A 357 2.47 -7.94 -15.17
C ALA A 357 3.41 -7.41 -16.26
N ILE A 358 4.14 -8.29 -16.95
CA ILE A 358 5.00 -7.91 -18.08
C ILE A 358 4.16 -7.37 -19.24
N MET A 359 3.01 -7.99 -19.54
CA MET A 359 2.12 -7.51 -20.59
C MET A 359 1.55 -6.12 -20.27
N LEU A 360 1.18 -5.87 -19.00
CA LEU A 360 0.75 -4.56 -18.53
C LEU A 360 1.85 -3.52 -18.69
N LEU A 361 3.08 -3.85 -18.25
CA LEU A 361 4.25 -2.99 -18.40
C LEU A 361 4.49 -2.64 -19.87
N LEU A 362 4.45 -3.62 -20.77
CA LEU A 362 4.63 -3.40 -22.21
C LEU A 362 3.54 -2.51 -22.80
N LEU A 363 2.27 -2.72 -22.41
CA LEU A 363 1.15 -1.89 -22.87
C LEU A 363 1.33 -0.42 -22.43
N MET A 364 1.58 -0.19 -21.14
CA MET A 364 1.83 1.14 -20.59
C MET A 364 3.03 1.80 -21.26
N SER A 365 4.14 1.08 -21.38
CA SER A 365 5.38 1.58 -21.99
C SER A 365 5.18 1.96 -23.45
N THR A 366 4.36 1.20 -24.18
CA THR A 366 4.01 1.51 -25.57
C THR A 366 3.21 2.81 -25.64
N CYS A 367 2.25 3.04 -24.74
CA CYS A 367 1.51 4.30 -24.66
C CYS A 367 2.39 5.49 -24.27
N ILE A 368 3.33 5.31 -23.35
CA ILE A 368 4.33 6.35 -22.98
C ILE A 368 5.21 6.68 -24.17
N LEU A 369 5.73 5.66 -24.86
CA LEU A 369 6.60 5.83 -26.01
C LEU A 369 5.87 6.52 -27.17
N THR A 370 4.62 6.12 -27.47
CA THR A 370 3.85 6.74 -28.54
C THR A 370 3.52 8.19 -28.21
N TYR A 371 3.06 8.49 -26.99
CA TYR A 371 2.74 9.86 -26.61
C TYR A 371 3.98 10.76 -26.53
N GLY A 372 5.08 10.28 -25.95
CA GLY A 372 6.37 10.98 -25.92
C GLY A 372 6.93 11.23 -27.33
N ALA A 373 6.80 10.25 -28.24
CA ALA A 373 7.21 10.43 -29.63
C ALA A 373 6.33 11.44 -30.39
N LEU A 374 5.03 11.47 -30.11
CA LEU A 374 4.10 12.45 -30.69
C LEU A 374 4.40 13.88 -30.23
N THR A 375 4.72 14.05 -28.95
CA THR A 375 5.08 15.34 -28.33
C THR A 375 6.53 15.75 -28.60
N GLY A 376 7.40 14.80 -29.00
CA GLY A 376 8.79 15.05 -29.34
C GLY A 376 9.70 15.23 -28.12
N THR A 377 9.30 14.72 -26.96
CA THR A 377 10.04 14.81 -25.69
C THR A 377 10.89 13.57 -25.47
N TRP A 378 12.22 13.75 -25.45
CA TRP A 378 13.17 12.67 -25.20
C TRP A 378 14.10 13.05 -24.05
N PHE A 379 13.99 12.37 -22.90
CA PHE A 379 14.75 12.68 -21.69
C PHE A 379 14.69 14.16 -21.29
N GLY A 380 13.55 14.83 -21.51
CA GLY A 380 13.43 16.28 -21.30
C GLY A 380 14.39 17.16 -22.14
N LEU A 381 14.87 16.68 -23.28
CA LEU A 381 15.67 17.49 -24.21
C LEU A 381 14.79 18.39 -25.08
N PRO A 382 15.17 19.66 -25.30
CA PRO A 382 14.42 20.55 -26.19
C PRO A 382 14.45 20.05 -27.64
N ALA A 383 13.29 20.08 -28.30
CA ALA A 383 13.05 19.55 -29.64
C ALA A 383 13.99 20.09 -30.74
N GLU A 384 14.61 21.25 -30.50
CA GLU A 384 15.60 21.88 -31.39
C GLU A 384 16.87 21.04 -31.54
N ARG A 385 17.27 20.31 -30.49
CA ARG A 385 18.48 19.47 -30.46
C ARG A 385 18.26 18.06 -31.00
N LEU A 386 17.02 17.68 -31.31
CA LEU A 386 16.67 16.36 -31.85
C LEU A 386 16.78 16.32 -33.38
N PRO A 387 17.14 15.18 -33.99
CA PRO A 387 17.08 14.99 -35.44
C PRO A 387 15.63 15.06 -35.95
N LEU A 388 15.43 15.49 -37.19
CA LEU A 388 14.11 15.83 -37.76
C LEU A 388 13.01 14.78 -37.53
N ILE A 389 13.38 13.49 -37.51
CA ILE A 389 12.48 12.33 -37.32
C ILE A 389 11.99 12.21 -35.87
N LEU A 390 12.79 12.64 -34.90
CA LEU A 390 12.50 12.54 -33.46
C LEU A 390 11.87 13.81 -32.88
N ARG A 391 11.71 14.86 -33.68
CA ARG A 391 11.16 16.13 -33.18
C ARG A 391 9.66 16.07 -32.85
N GLY A 392 8.94 15.02 -33.25
CA GLY A 392 7.48 14.88 -33.02
C GLY A 392 6.62 15.72 -33.97
N ILE A 393 5.31 15.78 -33.74
CA ILE A 393 4.36 16.50 -34.62
C ILE A 393 4.36 18.01 -34.30
N PRO A 394 4.45 18.92 -35.30
CA PRO A 394 4.46 20.37 -35.08
C PRO A 394 3.28 20.91 -34.26
N TRP A 395 2.11 20.28 -34.38
CA TRP A 395 0.90 20.62 -33.63
C TRP A 395 1.07 20.55 -32.09
N PHE A 396 1.95 19.68 -31.59
CA PHE A 396 2.26 19.59 -30.17
C PHE A 396 3.40 20.52 -29.73
N ARG A 397 4.19 21.05 -30.66
CA ARG A 397 5.45 21.76 -30.41
C ARG A 397 5.34 23.28 -30.48
N ASP A 398 4.56 23.80 -31.43
CA ASP A 398 4.69 25.20 -31.87
C ASP A 398 3.92 26.23 -31.03
N ASP A 399 3.18 25.80 -29.99
CA ASP A 399 2.39 26.72 -29.17
C ASP A 399 3.04 27.01 -27.81
N VAL A 400 3.51 28.25 -27.67
CA VAL A 400 4.18 28.83 -26.50
C VAL A 400 3.36 28.66 -25.20
N ASN A 401 2.05 28.43 -25.30
CA ASN A 401 1.13 28.22 -24.17
C ASN A 401 0.60 26.78 -23.98
N SER A 402 1.09 25.83 -24.77
CA SER A 402 0.66 24.41 -24.75
C SER A 402 -0.87 24.21 -24.81
N ASN A 403 -1.59 25.12 -25.48
CA ASN A 403 -3.05 25.12 -25.51
C ASN A 403 -3.63 23.87 -26.19
N HIS A 404 -2.91 23.33 -27.17
CA HIS A 404 -3.29 22.08 -27.83
C HIS A 404 -3.22 20.86 -26.90
N VAL A 405 -2.24 20.81 -25.98
CA VAL A 405 -2.13 19.71 -25.01
C VAL A 405 -3.24 19.80 -23.96
N LYS A 406 -3.55 21.03 -23.49
CA LYS A 406 -4.73 21.28 -22.63
C LYS A 406 -6.02 20.84 -23.33
N LEU A 407 -6.20 21.23 -24.59
CA LEU A 407 -7.37 20.87 -25.39
C LEU A 407 -7.50 19.34 -25.55
N LEU A 408 -6.39 18.65 -25.79
CA LEU A 408 -6.36 17.19 -25.86
C LEU A 408 -6.78 16.54 -24.53
N GLY A 409 -6.27 17.04 -23.40
CA GLY A 409 -6.66 16.57 -22.06
C GLY A 409 -8.16 16.72 -21.81
N PHE A 410 -8.73 17.90 -22.09
CA PHE A 410 -10.16 18.13 -21.95
C PHE A 410 -11.01 17.31 -22.93
N PHE A 411 -10.53 17.10 -24.16
CA PHE A 411 -11.22 16.28 -25.15
C PHE A 411 -11.29 14.82 -24.70
N ILE A 412 -10.17 14.28 -24.20
CA ILE A 412 -10.12 12.93 -23.66
C ILE A 412 -11.04 12.80 -22.45
N GLY A 413 -11.09 13.81 -21.56
CA GLY A 413 -12.03 13.82 -20.43
C GLY A 413 -13.49 13.81 -20.87
N ALA A 414 -13.86 14.70 -21.78
CA ALA A 414 -15.21 14.76 -22.32
C ALA A 414 -15.59 13.45 -23.02
N PHE A 415 -14.67 12.86 -23.78
CA PHE A 415 -14.88 11.58 -24.45
C PHE A 415 -15.03 10.42 -23.44
N HIS A 416 -14.17 10.35 -22.44
CA HIS A 416 -14.17 9.31 -21.41
C HIS A 416 -15.47 9.32 -20.59
N LEU A 417 -15.86 10.49 -20.08
CA LEU A 417 -17.09 10.67 -19.30
C LEU A 417 -18.36 10.47 -20.16
N SER A 418 -18.32 10.89 -21.42
CA SER A 418 -19.43 10.64 -22.35
C SER A 418 -19.56 9.15 -22.65
N MET A 419 -18.45 8.43 -22.81
CA MET A 419 -18.45 6.99 -23.04
C MET A 419 -19.09 6.25 -21.86
N ALA A 420 -18.78 6.65 -20.62
CA ALA A 420 -19.44 6.14 -19.41
C ALA A 420 -20.97 6.30 -19.46
N ARG A 421 -21.46 7.52 -19.75
CA ARG A 421 -22.91 7.79 -19.80
C ARG A 421 -23.60 7.09 -20.96
N VAL A 422 -22.97 6.99 -22.13
CA VAL A 422 -23.50 6.21 -23.27
C VAL A 422 -23.58 4.73 -22.92
N TRP A 423 -22.57 4.20 -22.23
CA TRP A 423 -22.57 2.82 -21.78
C TRP A 423 -23.70 2.55 -20.78
N ALA A 424 -23.90 3.45 -19.80
CA ALA A 424 -25.04 3.39 -18.88
C ALA A 424 -26.39 3.48 -19.62
N ALA A 425 -26.48 4.30 -20.67
CA ALA A 425 -27.68 4.43 -21.49
C ALA A 425 -28.06 3.12 -22.20
N ILE A 426 -27.06 2.36 -22.68
CA ILE A 426 -27.27 1.07 -23.35
C ILE A 426 -27.78 0.00 -22.37
N ILE A 427 -27.35 0.06 -21.11
CA ILE A 427 -27.66 -0.96 -20.10
C ILE A 427 -28.97 -0.67 -19.37
N SER A 428 -29.35 0.60 -19.21
CA SER A 428 -30.48 1.06 -18.39
C SER A 428 -31.87 0.49 -18.74
N GLY A 429 -32.01 -0.26 -19.85
CA GLY A 429 -33.19 -1.04 -20.24
C GLY A 429 -34.47 -0.25 -20.56
N SER A 430 -34.57 0.98 -20.05
CA SER A 430 -35.72 1.88 -20.19
C SER A 430 -35.37 3.05 -21.10
N VAL A 431 -36.28 3.36 -22.03
CA VAL A 431 -36.11 4.46 -23.00
C VAL A 431 -35.95 5.80 -22.28
N ARG A 432 -36.60 5.98 -21.13
CA ARG A 432 -36.54 7.19 -20.30
C ARG A 432 -35.15 7.39 -19.70
N SER A 433 -34.61 6.41 -18.99
CA SER A 433 -33.27 6.49 -18.39
C SER A 433 -32.17 6.56 -19.47
N SER A 434 -32.35 5.83 -20.58
CA SER A 434 -31.42 5.86 -21.71
C SER A 434 -31.33 7.26 -22.33
N LEU A 435 -32.47 7.91 -22.57
CA LEU A 435 -32.49 9.32 -22.99
C LEU A 435 -31.78 10.19 -21.94
N GLY A 436 -32.16 10.13 -20.66
CA GLY A 436 -31.53 10.93 -19.61
C GLY A 436 -29.99 10.88 -19.63
N ASN A 437 -29.42 9.68 -19.78
CA ASN A 437 -27.97 9.47 -19.90
C ASN A 437 -27.37 10.05 -21.19
N ILE A 438 -28.07 9.97 -22.32
CA ILE A 438 -27.67 10.66 -23.57
C ILE A 438 -27.69 12.18 -23.38
N GLY A 439 -28.65 12.70 -22.62
CA GLY A 439 -28.72 14.12 -22.24
C GLY A 439 -27.49 14.57 -21.46
N TRP A 440 -27.06 13.76 -20.49
CA TRP A 440 -25.80 13.98 -19.76
C TRP A 440 -24.58 13.93 -20.67
N ALA A 441 -24.51 13.01 -21.63
CA ALA A 441 -23.42 12.97 -22.60
C ALA A 441 -23.37 14.24 -23.47
N LEU A 442 -24.51 14.73 -23.96
CA LEU A 442 -24.59 16.00 -24.70
C LEU A 442 -24.19 17.20 -23.84
N PHE A 443 -24.59 17.20 -22.57
CA PHE A 443 -24.20 18.23 -21.61
C PHE A 443 -22.68 18.25 -21.37
N LEU A 444 -22.03 17.09 -21.27
CA LEU A 444 -20.57 16.98 -21.14
C LEU A 444 -19.82 17.55 -22.35
N TRP A 445 -20.33 17.38 -23.56
CA TRP A 445 -19.77 18.05 -24.74
C TRP A 445 -19.98 19.57 -24.70
N GLY A 446 -21.11 20.04 -24.16
CA GLY A 446 -21.33 21.46 -23.84
C GLY A 446 -20.29 22.01 -22.85
N ASN A 447 -20.02 21.25 -21.77
CA ASN A 447 -18.97 21.56 -20.79
C ASN A 447 -17.60 21.66 -21.45
N PHE A 448 -17.23 20.72 -22.33
CA PHE A 448 -15.97 20.77 -23.08
C PHE A 448 -15.80 22.08 -23.87
N PHE A 449 -16.82 22.50 -24.62
CA PHE A 449 -16.74 23.76 -25.37
C PHE A 449 -16.66 25.00 -24.45
N THR A 450 -17.24 24.92 -23.27
CA THR A 450 -17.17 26.00 -22.26
C THR A 450 -15.79 26.08 -21.63
N VAL A 451 -15.22 24.94 -21.24
CA VAL A 451 -13.86 24.86 -20.73
C VAL A 451 -12.86 25.33 -21.79
N LYS A 452 -13.05 24.93 -23.06
CA LYS A 452 -12.27 25.43 -24.20
C LYS A 452 -12.35 26.96 -24.31
N MET A 453 -13.54 27.55 -24.18
CA MET A 453 -13.72 29.00 -24.20
C MET A 453 -12.97 29.68 -23.05
N LEU A 454 -13.15 29.17 -21.82
CA LEU A 454 -12.61 29.79 -20.60
C LEU A 454 -11.09 29.69 -20.50
N LEU A 455 -10.49 28.55 -20.89
CA LEU A 455 -9.09 28.26 -20.60
C LEU A 455 -8.16 28.27 -21.82
N VAL A 456 -8.70 28.21 -23.05
CA VAL A 456 -7.89 28.00 -24.25
C VAL A 456 -8.01 29.16 -25.23
N SER A 457 -9.20 29.41 -25.76
CA SER A 457 -9.36 30.30 -26.91
C SER A 457 -9.74 31.74 -26.58
N GLY A 458 -10.45 32.01 -25.48
CA GLY A 458 -11.03 33.34 -25.19
C GLY A 458 -12.03 33.79 -26.26
N GLY A 459 -13.29 34.07 -25.90
CA GLY A 459 -14.31 34.47 -26.88
C GLY A 459 -15.73 34.11 -26.48
N THR A 460 -16.66 34.13 -27.43
CA THR A 460 -18.08 33.79 -27.18
C THR A 460 -18.35 32.30 -27.39
N LEU A 461 -19.32 31.74 -26.65
CA LEU A 461 -19.73 30.34 -26.82
C LEU A 461 -20.24 30.10 -28.26
N PRO A 462 -19.70 29.10 -28.97
CA PRO A 462 -20.20 28.71 -30.29
C PRO A 462 -21.69 28.40 -30.22
N THR A 463 -22.43 28.70 -31.30
CA THR A 463 -23.86 28.38 -31.40
C THR A 463 -24.12 26.90 -31.14
N VAL A 464 -23.21 26.03 -31.58
CA VAL A 464 -23.24 24.58 -31.33
C VAL A 464 -23.21 24.25 -29.83
N ALA A 465 -22.37 24.92 -29.04
CA ALA A 465 -22.28 24.70 -27.60
C ALA A 465 -23.57 25.11 -26.88
N LYS A 466 -24.20 26.21 -27.30
CA LYS A 466 -25.50 26.65 -26.77
C LYS A 466 -26.60 25.64 -27.08
N VAL A 467 -26.64 25.11 -28.30
CA VAL A 467 -27.59 24.07 -28.71
C VAL A 467 -27.40 22.80 -27.89
N LEU A 468 -26.15 22.35 -27.69
CA LEU A 468 -25.84 21.17 -26.88
C LEU A 468 -26.27 21.33 -25.42
N TYR A 469 -26.07 22.51 -24.82
CA TYR A 469 -26.53 22.77 -23.46
C TYR A 469 -28.05 22.79 -23.34
N VAL A 470 -28.74 23.48 -24.24
CA VAL A 470 -30.21 23.55 -24.21
C VAL A 470 -30.79 22.15 -24.43
N ALA A 471 -30.31 21.42 -25.44
CA ALA A 471 -30.74 20.06 -25.72
C ALA A 471 -30.46 19.10 -24.54
N GLY A 472 -29.23 19.12 -24.01
CA GLY A 472 -28.83 18.28 -22.88
C GLY A 472 -29.63 18.59 -21.62
N THR A 473 -29.79 19.87 -21.26
CA THR A 473 -30.54 20.30 -20.06
C THR A 473 -32.02 19.96 -20.17
N VAL A 474 -32.64 20.17 -21.34
CA VAL A 474 -34.05 19.79 -21.56
C VAL A 474 -34.22 18.28 -21.41
N LEU A 475 -33.28 17.50 -21.95
CA LEU A 475 -33.37 16.05 -21.95
C LEU A 475 -33.09 15.46 -20.56
N ILE A 476 -32.20 16.04 -19.77
CA ILE A 476 -31.99 15.72 -18.34
C ILE A 476 -33.24 16.12 -17.53
N LEU A 477 -33.70 17.36 -17.73
CA LEU A 477 -34.95 17.98 -17.27
C LEU A 477 -36.14 17.03 -17.28
N THR A 478 -36.33 16.53 -18.49
CA THR A 478 -37.46 15.70 -18.82
C THR A 478 -37.16 14.27 -18.37
N CYS A 479 -36.04 13.68 -18.77
CA CYS A 479 -35.86 12.23 -18.74
C CYS A 479 -35.08 11.65 -17.56
N SER A 480 -34.26 12.45 -16.89
CA SER A 480 -33.38 11.97 -15.81
C SER A 480 -33.91 12.30 -14.42
N VAL A 481 -34.73 13.35 -14.26
CA VAL A 481 -35.20 13.82 -12.95
C VAL A 481 -36.57 13.23 -12.65
N ASN A 482 -36.67 12.47 -11.56
CA ASN A 482 -37.95 12.07 -11.01
C ASN A 482 -38.49 13.21 -10.15
N TRP A 483 -39.41 14.01 -10.71
CA TRP A 483 -40.04 15.15 -10.01
C TRP A 483 -40.85 14.77 -8.76
N LEU A 484 -41.08 13.48 -8.55
CA LEU A 484 -41.76 12.93 -7.38
C LEU A 484 -40.78 12.66 -6.22
N ASP A 485 -39.48 12.54 -6.50
CA ASP A 485 -38.46 12.37 -5.48
C ASP A 485 -37.81 13.73 -5.16
N MET A 486 -38.02 14.19 -3.93
CA MET A 486 -37.49 15.45 -3.45
C MET A 486 -35.96 15.44 -3.37
N GLY A 487 -35.35 14.26 -3.21
CA GLY A 487 -33.89 14.09 -3.24
C GLY A 487 -33.32 14.43 -4.62
N ASP A 488 -33.80 13.77 -5.66
CA ASP A 488 -33.33 13.97 -7.04
C ASP A 488 -33.43 15.43 -7.49
N VAL A 489 -34.52 16.12 -7.14
CA VAL A 489 -34.74 17.53 -7.50
C VAL A 489 -33.72 18.46 -6.81
N ILE A 490 -33.39 18.20 -5.54
CA ILE A 490 -32.41 19.01 -4.78
C ILE A 490 -30.99 18.74 -5.26
N TYR A 491 -30.66 17.48 -5.61
CA TYR A 491 -29.30 17.11 -6.03
C TYR A 491 -28.99 17.46 -7.49
N THR A 492 -30.00 17.60 -8.36
CA THR A 492 -29.80 17.85 -9.80
C THR A 492 -28.94 19.09 -10.12
N PRO A 493 -29.13 20.28 -9.50
CA PRO A 493 -28.25 21.42 -9.70
C PRO A 493 -26.79 21.16 -9.31
N PHE A 494 -26.56 20.40 -8.23
CA PHE A 494 -25.20 20.01 -7.82
C PHE A 494 -24.56 19.08 -8.84
N ASN A 495 -25.33 18.13 -9.41
CA ASN A 495 -24.84 17.24 -10.47
C ASN A 495 -24.40 18.00 -11.73
N PHE A 496 -25.10 19.08 -12.10
CA PHE A 496 -24.67 19.95 -13.20
C PHE A 496 -23.31 20.61 -12.91
N ILE A 497 -23.11 21.13 -11.69
CA ILE A 497 -21.83 21.75 -11.28
C ILE A 497 -20.72 20.69 -11.25
N ASN A 498 -20.98 19.53 -10.65
CA ASN A 498 -20.02 18.43 -10.56
C ASN A 498 -19.57 17.98 -11.95
N SER A 499 -20.48 17.84 -12.91
CA SER A 499 -20.12 17.44 -14.29
C SER A 499 -19.16 18.42 -14.98
N LEU A 500 -19.16 19.70 -14.60
CA LEU A 500 -18.20 20.68 -15.11
C LEU A 500 -16.85 20.55 -14.38
N VAL A 501 -16.88 20.33 -13.07
CA VAL A 501 -15.69 20.07 -12.24
C VAL A 501 -14.97 18.79 -12.69
N ASP A 502 -15.70 17.76 -13.08
CA ASP A 502 -15.15 16.50 -13.57
C ASP A 502 -14.41 16.71 -14.90
N VAL A 503 -15.01 17.42 -15.87
CA VAL A 503 -14.30 17.79 -17.12
C VAL A 503 -13.08 18.67 -16.83
N LEU A 504 -13.18 19.61 -15.88
CA LEU A 504 -12.05 20.45 -15.48
C LEU A 504 -10.91 19.66 -14.84
N SER A 505 -11.21 18.57 -14.12
CA SER A 505 -10.22 17.73 -13.44
C SER A 505 -9.22 17.08 -14.39
N TYR A 506 -9.57 16.90 -15.66
CA TYR A 506 -8.68 16.42 -16.72
C TYR A 506 -7.53 17.37 -17.07
N ILE A 507 -7.57 18.63 -16.61
CA ILE A 507 -6.42 19.54 -16.71
C ILE A 507 -5.17 18.94 -16.04
N ARG A 508 -5.37 18.02 -15.09
CA ARG A 508 -4.30 17.35 -14.36
C ARG A 508 -3.42 16.49 -15.27
N LEU A 509 -3.98 15.86 -16.29
CA LEU A 509 -3.21 15.10 -17.29
C LEU A 509 -2.17 15.99 -17.98
N TYR A 510 -2.56 17.23 -18.28
CA TYR A 510 -1.66 18.23 -18.85
C TYR A 510 -0.65 18.77 -17.81
N ALA A 511 -1.13 19.23 -16.65
CA ALA A 511 -0.29 19.92 -15.68
C ALA A 511 0.85 19.04 -15.14
N VAL A 512 0.55 17.77 -14.87
CA VAL A 512 1.55 16.81 -14.34
C VAL A 512 2.57 16.44 -15.41
N GLY A 513 2.12 16.16 -16.65
CA GLY A 513 3.02 15.86 -17.76
C GLY A 513 3.96 17.02 -18.10
N LEU A 514 3.43 18.26 -18.09
CA LEU A 514 4.24 19.47 -18.30
C LEU A 514 5.24 19.70 -17.17
N SER A 515 4.83 19.46 -15.92
CA SER A 515 5.74 19.55 -14.77
C SER A 515 6.89 18.55 -14.87
N SER A 516 6.60 17.31 -15.28
CA SER A 516 7.62 16.28 -15.54
C SER A 516 8.65 16.73 -16.58
N PHE A 517 8.18 17.34 -17.68
CA PHE A 517 9.05 17.91 -18.71
C PHE A 517 9.95 19.02 -18.16
N PHE A 518 9.39 20.01 -17.46
CA PHE A 518 10.18 21.13 -16.92
C PHE A 518 11.18 20.71 -15.84
N ILE A 519 10.84 19.72 -15.01
CA ILE A 519 11.77 19.13 -14.05
C ILE A 519 12.95 18.52 -14.78
N ALA A 520 12.69 17.68 -15.79
CA ALA A 520 13.75 17.05 -16.60
C ALA A 520 14.63 18.10 -17.31
N ASP A 521 14.04 19.11 -17.95
CA ASP A 521 14.78 20.19 -18.60
C ASP A 521 15.65 21.01 -17.63
N SER A 522 15.14 21.27 -16.42
CA SER A 522 15.87 22.00 -15.38
C SER A 522 17.11 21.23 -14.90
N PHE A 523 16.98 19.93 -14.64
CA PHE A 523 18.11 19.07 -14.27
C PHE A 523 19.11 18.89 -15.41
N ASN A 524 18.63 18.79 -16.66
CA ASN A 524 19.49 18.74 -17.85
C ASN A 524 20.29 20.03 -17.99
N SER A 525 19.64 21.18 -17.81
CA SER A 525 20.27 22.50 -17.86
C SER A 525 21.28 22.71 -16.74
N MET A 526 20.97 22.26 -15.52
CA MET A 526 21.89 22.29 -14.38
C MET A 526 23.12 21.42 -14.63
N SER A 527 22.93 20.18 -15.10
CA SER A 527 24.02 19.27 -15.45
C SER A 527 24.90 19.85 -16.57
N ALA A 528 24.29 20.43 -17.61
CA ALA A 528 25.00 21.07 -18.71
C ALA A 528 25.82 22.29 -18.27
N MET A 529 25.33 23.07 -17.29
CA MET A 529 26.06 24.20 -16.71
C MET A 529 27.30 23.72 -15.95
N VAL A 530 27.16 22.69 -15.12
CA VAL A 530 28.27 22.09 -14.35
C VAL A 530 29.33 21.50 -15.30
N TRP A 531 28.88 20.78 -16.33
CA TRP A 531 29.77 20.22 -17.36
C TRP A 531 30.59 21.31 -18.07
N LYS A 532 29.96 22.43 -18.44
CA LYS A 532 30.63 23.53 -19.14
C LYS A 532 31.59 24.34 -18.25
N SER A 533 31.40 24.31 -16.93
CA SER A 533 32.23 25.08 -16.01
C SER A 533 33.63 24.48 -15.82
N SER A 534 33.75 23.15 -15.75
CA SER A 534 35.07 22.49 -15.64
C SER A 534 35.00 21.02 -16.09
N PRO A 535 35.94 20.55 -16.93
CA PRO A 535 36.05 19.13 -17.29
C PRO A 535 36.33 18.19 -16.10
N TRP A 536 36.76 18.70 -14.94
CA TRP A 536 36.98 17.89 -13.74
C TRP A 536 35.68 17.59 -12.98
N MET A 537 34.59 18.30 -13.27
CA MET A 537 33.28 18.15 -12.60
C MET A 537 32.33 17.19 -13.33
N ILE A 538 32.83 16.42 -14.31
CA ILE A 538 32.06 15.43 -15.06
C ILE A 538 31.33 14.42 -14.15
N PRO A 539 31.95 13.85 -13.09
CA PRO A 539 31.26 12.93 -12.20
C PRO A 539 30.05 13.57 -11.50
N LEU A 540 30.18 14.85 -11.10
CA LEU A 540 29.08 15.59 -10.46
C LEU A 540 27.94 15.86 -11.44
N ALA A 541 28.24 16.24 -12.68
CA ALA A 541 27.24 16.43 -13.73
C ALA A 541 26.46 15.13 -14.03
N LEU A 542 27.14 13.98 -14.00
CA LEU A 542 26.53 12.65 -14.18
C LEU A 542 25.61 12.28 -13.01
N ILE A 543 25.99 12.60 -11.78
CA ILE A 543 25.15 12.39 -10.60
C ILE A 543 23.89 13.24 -10.68
N ILE A 544 24.00 14.51 -11.06
CA ILE A 544 22.86 15.43 -11.17
C ILE A 544 21.85 14.93 -12.22
N ILE A 545 22.31 14.50 -13.40
CA ILE A 545 21.41 14.01 -14.46
C ILE A 545 20.74 12.68 -14.06
N PHE A 546 21.49 11.76 -13.44
CA PHE A 546 20.93 10.49 -12.97
C PHE A 546 19.89 10.71 -11.86
N ALA A 547 20.22 11.55 -10.86
CA ALA A 547 19.31 11.89 -9.78
C ALA A 547 18.05 12.61 -10.29
N GLY A 548 18.21 13.54 -11.25
CA GLY A 548 17.10 14.24 -11.87
C GLY A 548 16.13 13.32 -12.60
N HIS A 549 16.64 12.41 -13.44
CA HIS A 549 15.79 11.45 -14.15
C HIS A 549 15.18 10.41 -13.21
N ALA A 550 15.91 9.94 -12.19
CA ALA A 550 15.37 9.02 -11.19
C ALA A 550 14.21 9.66 -10.40
N LEU A 551 14.38 10.91 -9.97
CA LEU A 551 13.33 11.69 -9.31
C LEU A 551 12.13 11.88 -10.25
N ASN A 552 12.37 12.23 -11.52
CA ASN A 552 11.30 12.46 -12.46
C ASN A 552 10.50 11.19 -12.76
N ILE A 553 11.16 10.04 -12.87
CA ILE A 553 10.50 8.73 -12.99
C ILE A 553 9.66 8.42 -11.75
N ALA A 554 10.17 8.67 -10.55
CA ALA A 554 9.43 8.44 -9.31
C ALA A 554 8.17 9.31 -9.23
N LEU A 555 8.30 10.61 -9.55
CA LEU A 555 7.17 11.55 -9.59
C LEU A 555 6.16 11.16 -10.68
N ALA A 556 6.61 10.71 -11.85
CA ALA A 556 5.74 10.25 -12.91
C ALA A 556 4.95 9.00 -12.50
N CYS A 557 5.60 8.03 -11.83
CA CYS A 557 4.94 6.84 -11.29
C CYS A 557 3.87 7.21 -10.24
N MET A 558 4.21 8.11 -9.32
CA MET A 558 3.25 8.64 -8.35
C MET A 558 2.09 9.38 -9.03
N GLY A 559 2.38 10.14 -10.09
CA GLY A 559 1.38 10.82 -10.91
C GLY A 559 0.38 9.83 -11.53
N VAL A 560 0.85 8.73 -12.11
CA VAL A 560 -0.03 7.69 -12.67
C VAL A 560 -0.87 7.03 -11.58
N LEU A 561 -0.26 6.71 -10.43
CA LEU A 561 -0.93 6.05 -9.32
C LEU A 561 -2.01 6.93 -8.68
N VAL A 562 -1.70 8.19 -8.39
CA VAL A 562 -2.64 9.08 -7.69
C VAL A 562 -3.65 9.68 -8.66
N HIS A 563 -3.20 10.10 -9.84
CA HIS A 563 -4.04 10.88 -10.75
C HIS A 563 -4.68 10.03 -11.82
N GLY A 564 -3.94 9.10 -12.43
CA GLY A 564 -4.48 8.20 -13.45
C GLY A 564 -5.56 7.28 -12.89
N ILE A 565 -5.32 6.69 -11.72
CA ILE A 565 -6.30 5.83 -11.05
C ILE A 565 -7.52 6.64 -10.63
N ARG A 566 -7.35 7.82 -10.02
CA ARG A 566 -8.47 8.68 -9.58
C ARG A 566 -9.45 9.02 -10.72
N LEU A 567 -8.95 9.36 -11.91
CA LEU A 567 -9.80 9.66 -13.07
C LEU A 567 -10.66 8.44 -13.48
N ASN A 568 -10.14 7.22 -13.31
CA ASN A 568 -10.87 5.98 -13.62
C ASN A 568 -11.77 5.51 -12.48
N THR A 569 -11.36 5.66 -11.23
CA THR A 569 -12.06 5.08 -10.08
C THR A 569 -13.07 6.00 -9.44
N LEU A 570 -12.97 7.32 -9.62
CA LEU A 570 -13.95 8.29 -9.10
C LEU A 570 -14.79 8.92 -10.22
N GLU A 571 -14.14 9.42 -11.28
CA GLU A 571 -14.85 10.21 -12.30
C GLU A 571 -15.59 9.30 -13.31
N PHE A 572 -14.94 8.23 -13.80
CA PHE A 572 -15.61 7.28 -14.70
C PHE A 572 -16.65 6.41 -14.01
N SER A 573 -16.32 5.85 -12.85
CA SER A 573 -17.24 5.02 -12.05
C SER A 573 -18.47 5.81 -11.59
N GLY A 574 -18.29 7.05 -11.13
CA GLY A 574 -19.39 7.92 -10.70
C GLY A 574 -20.34 8.28 -11.85
N HIS A 575 -19.83 8.38 -13.07
CA HIS A 575 -20.66 8.60 -14.26
C HIS A 575 -21.38 7.34 -14.76
N ILE A 576 -20.85 6.15 -14.48
CA ILE A 576 -21.55 4.88 -14.75
C ILE A 576 -22.56 4.55 -13.64
N GLY A 577 -22.32 5.05 -12.42
CA GLY A 577 -23.10 4.74 -11.23
C GLY A 577 -22.60 3.50 -10.49
N LEU A 578 -21.32 3.13 -10.65
CA LEU A 578 -20.76 1.94 -10.03
C LEU A 578 -20.58 2.12 -8.52
N SER A 579 -21.12 1.19 -7.77
CA SER A 579 -20.70 0.91 -6.40
C SER A 579 -19.45 0.01 -6.38
N TRP A 580 -18.47 0.38 -5.56
CA TRP A 580 -17.27 -0.42 -5.33
C TRP A 580 -17.47 -1.25 -4.07
N SER A 581 -17.19 -2.55 -4.15
CA SER A 581 -17.15 -3.49 -3.01
C SER A 581 -15.75 -3.62 -2.45
#